data_AF-A0A0U4WFL3-F1
#
_entry.id   AF-A0A0U4WFL3-F1
#
_cell.length_a   1.000
_cell.length_b   1.000
_cell.length_c   1.000
_cell.angle_alpha   90.00
_cell.angle_beta   90.00
_cell.angle_gamma   90.00
#
_symmetry.space_group_name_H-M   'P 1'
#
loop_
_entity.id
_entity.type
_entity.pdbx_description
1 polymer ?
#
loop_
_entity_poly.entity_id
_entity_poly.type
_entity_poly.pdbx_seq_one_letter_code
_entity_poly.pdbx_strand_id
1 'polypeptide(L)'
;MLAAMKEIINPDVVIESDIVRKELLLKEDGADSKIKKLYITNVPENAFAFTLDYQPGGQANRWFKQLSPYVDVANAQGVNKGCDLIILWQVGERPYALVFDLKSDKPKQEATQKQLNNSEVFLKYLLAMVNLHYGIATDTLQIKKAIGTTDNRAVRKGATYRPNATATHLDGYHIEVITPRAYQTGYIPLPQLAR
;
A
#
# COMPACT_ATOMS: atom_id res chain seq x y z
N MET A 1 14.14 -13.54 -3.92
CA MET A 1 13.72 -12.26 -3.31
C MET A 1 12.58 -12.44 -2.30
N LEU A 2 11.42 -13.00 -2.69
CA LEU A 2 10.26 -13.09 -1.78
C LEU A 2 10.55 -13.89 -0.49
N ALA A 3 11.29 -15.01 -0.58
CA ALA A 3 11.70 -15.79 0.60
C ALA A 3 12.52 -14.95 1.59
N ALA A 4 13.54 -14.23 1.11
CA ALA A 4 14.33 -13.34 1.96
C ALA A 4 13.48 -12.20 2.57
N MET A 5 12.54 -11.63 1.80
CA MET A 5 11.61 -10.64 2.35
C MET A 5 10.75 -11.24 3.48
N LYS A 6 10.29 -12.49 3.35
CA LYS A 6 9.54 -13.19 4.42
C LYS A 6 10.36 -13.38 5.69
N GLU A 7 11.68 -13.54 5.57
CA GLU A 7 12.56 -13.72 6.72
C GLU A 7 12.87 -12.42 7.48
N ILE A 8 12.97 -11.28 6.79
CA ILE A 8 13.34 -10.00 7.42
C ILE A 8 12.14 -9.18 7.91
N ILE A 9 10.94 -9.43 7.39
CA ILE A 9 9.72 -8.74 7.81
C ILE A 9 9.25 -9.31 9.15
N ASN A 10 8.85 -8.43 10.07
CA ASN A 10 8.26 -8.84 11.34
C ASN A 10 6.97 -9.66 11.08
N PRO A 11 6.85 -10.89 11.61
CA PRO A 11 5.66 -11.72 11.41
C PRO A 11 4.36 -11.06 11.88
N ASP A 12 4.40 -10.17 12.89
CA ASP A 12 3.21 -9.50 13.43
C ASP A 12 2.54 -8.55 12.42
N VAL A 13 3.28 -8.09 11.40
CA VAL A 13 2.75 -7.17 10.37
C VAL A 13 2.35 -7.88 9.08
N VAL A 14 2.53 -9.21 9.01
CA VAL A 14 2.18 -10.01 7.84
C VAL A 14 0.66 -10.12 7.71
N ILE A 15 0.17 -9.96 6.48
CA ILE A 15 -1.25 -10.16 6.14
C ILE A 15 -1.37 -11.48 5.38
N GLU A 16 -2.03 -12.45 5.98
CA GLU A 16 -2.27 -13.74 5.34
C GLU A 16 -3.28 -13.64 4.19
N SER A 17 -2.96 -14.26 3.06
CA SER A 17 -3.87 -14.45 1.94
C SER A 17 -4.55 -15.81 2.01
N ASP A 18 -5.83 -15.87 1.64
CA ASP A 18 -6.53 -17.11 1.35
C ASP A 18 -6.05 -17.66 0.00
N ILE A 19 -5.21 -18.69 0.05
CA ILE A 19 -4.60 -19.34 -1.13
C ILE A 19 -5.67 -20.01 -2.01
N VAL A 20 -6.70 -20.60 -1.39
CA VAL A 20 -7.76 -21.33 -2.11
C VAL A 20 -8.64 -20.36 -2.88
N ARG A 21 -9.03 -19.25 -2.25
CA ARG A 21 -9.85 -18.21 -2.88
C ARG A 21 -9.03 -17.22 -3.72
N LYS A 22 -7.70 -17.19 -3.55
CA LYS A 22 -6.80 -16.22 -4.17
C LYS A 22 -7.17 -14.79 -3.74
N GLU A 23 -7.41 -14.62 -2.45
CA GLU A 23 -7.90 -13.38 -1.86
C GLU A 23 -7.01 -12.90 -0.71
N LEU A 24 -6.86 -11.59 -0.58
CA LEU A 24 -6.27 -10.94 0.59
C LEU A 24 -7.28 -9.99 1.20
N LEU A 25 -7.45 -10.04 2.52
CA LEU A 25 -8.41 -9.22 3.25
C LEU A 25 -7.71 -8.08 3.98
N LEU A 26 -8.05 -6.84 3.62
CA LEU A 26 -7.77 -5.66 4.45
C LEU A 26 -9.00 -5.30 5.29
N LYS A 27 -8.80 -4.98 6.56
CA LYS A 27 -9.85 -4.53 7.48
C LYS A 27 -9.57 -3.10 7.90
N GLU A 28 -10.60 -2.26 7.90
CA GLU A 28 -10.58 -0.96 8.56
C GLU A 28 -11.52 -1.00 9.78
N ASP A 29 -10.98 -0.73 10.96
CA ASP A 29 -11.75 -0.73 12.22
C ASP A 29 -12.35 0.64 12.57
N GLY A 30 -12.15 1.65 11.72
CA GLY A 30 -12.72 2.98 11.91
C GLY A 30 -14.25 2.95 11.91
N ALA A 31 -14.88 3.56 12.92
CA ALA A 31 -16.34 3.61 13.05
C ALA A 31 -17.02 4.20 11.79
N ASP A 32 -16.41 5.25 11.22
CA ASP A 32 -16.88 5.98 10.04
C ASP A 32 -16.29 5.43 8.73
N SER A 33 -15.59 4.30 8.76
CA SER A 33 -15.03 3.72 7.55
C SER A 33 -16.12 3.37 6.56
N LYS A 34 -15.94 3.79 5.30
CA LYS A 34 -16.87 3.45 4.21
C LYS A 34 -16.57 2.07 3.61
N ILE A 35 -15.38 1.54 3.85
CA ILE A 35 -14.96 0.19 3.46
C ILE A 35 -14.36 -0.48 4.69
N LYS A 36 -15.18 -1.24 5.42
CA LYS A 36 -14.70 -2.00 6.59
C LYS A 36 -13.90 -3.24 6.21
N LYS A 37 -14.20 -3.81 5.03
CA LYS A 37 -13.52 -4.99 4.50
C LYS A 37 -13.23 -4.78 3.03
N LEU A 38 -11.98 -4.91 2.63
CA LEU A 38 -11.58 -4.91 1.24
C LEU A 38 -10.96 -6.26 0.90
N TYR A 39 -11.60 -6.99 -0.01
CA TYR A 39 -11.04 -8.19 -0.61
C TYR A 39 -10.28 -7.80 -1.86
N ILE A 40 -8.96 -7.96 -1.82
CA ILE A 40 -8.11 -7.92 -3.01
C ILE A 40 -8.15 -9.32 -3.61
N THR A 41 -8.73 -9.44 -4.81
CA THR A 41 -8.93 -10.73 -5.48
C THR A 41 -7.85 -11.01 -6.52
N ASN A 42 -7.78 -12.25 -7.00
CA ASN A 42 -6.80 -12.71 -7.98
C ASN A 42 -5.34 -12.53 -7.49
N VAL A 43 -5.12 -12.75 -6.20
CA VAL A 43 -3.78 -12.73 -5.59
C VAL A 43 -3.05 -14.04 -5.96
N PRO A 44 -1.85 -13.97 -6.57
CA PRO A 44 -1.06 -15.16 -6.87
C PRO A 44 -0.69 -15.96 -5.62
N GLU A 45 -0.57 -17.28 -5.74
CA GLU A 45 -0.24 -18.19 -4.62
C GLU A 45 1.16 -17.92 -4.04
N ASN A 46 2.07 -17.37 -4.85
CA ASN A 46 3.41 -16.97 -4.43
C ASN A 46 3.46 -15.56 -3.82
N ALA A 47 2.33 -14.88 -3.63
CA ALA A 47 2.32 -13.54 -3.07
C ALA A 47 2.77 -13.53 -1.60
N PHE A 48 3.31 -12.39 -1.18
CA PHE A 48 3.63 -12.09 0.20
C PHE A 48 3.18 -10.68 0.52
N ALA A 49 2.45 -10.50 1.61
CA ALA A 49 1.84 -9.23 1.94
C ALA A 49 2.05 -8.86 3.41
N PHE A 50 2.20 -7.57 3.66
CA PHE A 50 2.35 -7.01 5.00
C PHE A 50 1.87 -5.56 5.05
N THR A 51 1.51 -5.09 6.24
CA THR A 51 1.08 -3.70 6.47
C THR A 51 2.22 -2.84 7.00
N LEU A 52 2.17 -1.54 6.71
CA LEU A 52 3.02 -0.54 7.35
C LEU A 52 2.22 0.38 8.31
N ASP A 53 0.94 0.07 8.56
CA ASP A 53 0.07 0.75 9.54
C ASP A 53 -0.42 -0.25 10.62
N TYR A 54 0.50 -1.06 11.12
CA TYR A 54 0.18 -2.00 12.21
C TYR A 54 0.01 -1.25 13.54
N GLN A 55 -1.12 -1.47 14.22
CA GLN A 55 -1.41 -0.79 15.48
C GLN A 55 -1.79 -1.81 16.56
N PRO A 56 -0.81 -2.50 17.20
CA PRO A 56 -1.07 -3.56 18.17
C PRO A 56 -1.68 -3.07 19.50
N GLY A 57 -1.87 -1.76 19.66
CA GLY A 57 -2.26 -1.16 20.93
C GLY A 57 -1.17 -1.24 22.00
N GLY A 58 -1.49 -0.76 23.21
CA GLY A 58 -0.62 -0.84 24.37
C GLY A 58 0.78 -0.25 24.18
N GLN A 59 1.77 -0.82 24.89
CA GLN A 59 3.17 -0.37 24.81
C GLN A 59 3.85 -0.72 23.48
N ALA A 60 3.45 -1.83 22.83
CA ALA A 60 4.00 -2.24 21.54
C ALA A 60 3.74 -1.22 20.44
N ASN A 61 2.64 -0.46 20.53
CA ASN A 61 2.27 0.57 19.57
C ASN A 61 3.37 1.62 19.35
N ARG A 62 4.24 1.87 20.34
CA ARG A 62 5.35 2.83 20.18
C ARG A 62 6.28 2.51 19.02
N TRP A 63 6.43 1.23 18.68
CA TRP A 63 7.35 0.75 17.65
C TRP A 63 6.73 0.75 16.24
N PHE A 64 5.40 0.71 16.15
CA PHE A 64 4.68 0.55 14.87
C PHE A 64 3.89 1.79 14.44
N LYS A 65 3.81 2.83 15.28
CA LYS A 65 3.20 4.12 14.95
C LYS A 65 3.83 4.84 13.75
N GLN A 66 5.01 4.40 13.31
CA GLN A 66 5.79 5.04 12.26
C GLN A 66 6.74 4.04 11.60
N LEU A 67 7.23 4.35 10.39
CA LEU A 67 8.10 3.44 9.63
C LEU A 67 9.46 3.20 10.28
N SER A 68 10.03 4.23 10.91
CA SER A 68 11.34 4.15 11.56
C SER A 68 11.40 4.99 12.83
N PRO A 69 11.91 4.43 13.95
CA PRO A 69 12.14 5.18 15.18
C PRO A 69 13.25 6.24 15.07
N TYR A 70 14.08 6.18 14.02
CA TYR A 70 15.16 7.14 13.77
C TYR A 70 14.69 8.42 13.06
N VAL A 71 13.41 8.49 12.67
CA VAL A 71 12.84 9.66 12.01
C VAL A 71 11.87 10.33 12.97
N ASP A 72 12.02 11.65 13.15
CA ASP A 72 11.22 12.44 14.08
C ASP A 72 9.74 12.49 13.66
N VAL A 73 8.87 12.04 14.56
CA VAL A 73 7.40 12.07 14.40
C VAL A 73 6.85 13.50 14.37
N ALA A 74 7.54 14.46 14.99
CA ALA A 74 7.15 15.86 15.02
C ALA A 74 7.52 16.61 13.73
N ASN A 75 8.17 15.94 12.77
CA ASN A 75 8.56 16.55 11.52
C ASN A 75 7.34 17.02 10.71
N ALA A 76 7.25 18.33 10.48
CA ALA A 76 6.14 18.97 9.78
C ALA A 76 6.01 18.59 8.29
N GLN A 77 7.03 17.99 7.68
CA GLN A 77 6.99 17.57 6.27
C GLN A 77 6.17 16.28 6.07
N GLY A 78 5.88 15.53 7.14
CA GLY A 78 5.11 14.28 7.07
C GLY A 78 5.92 13.09 6.55
N VAL A 79 7.24 13.11 6.76
CA VAL A 79 8.07 11.91 6.65
C VAL A 79 7.58 10.86 7.66
N ASN A 80 7.86 9.58 7.41
CA ASN A 80 7.61 8.48 8.36
C ASN A 80 6.18 7.89 8.44
N LYS A 81 5.25 8.33 7.58
CA LYS A 81 3.92 7.70 7.44
C LYS A 81 3.96 6.49 6.51
N GLY A 82 3.49 5.34 6.97
CA GLY A 82 3.35 4.11 6.19
C GLY A 82 2.00 4.00 5.48
N CYS A 83 1.88 3.08 4.54
CA CYS A 83 0.65 2.75 3.82
C CYS A 83 -0.01 1.51 4.42
N ASP A 84 -1.27 1.28 4.06
CA ASP A 84 -2.03 0.16 4.62
C ASP A 84 -1.49 -1.21 4.20
N LEU A 85 -0.90 -1.29 3.00
CA LEU A 85 -0.53 -2.58 2.42
C LEU A 85 0.68 -2.48 1.48
N ILE A 86 1.56 -3.47 1.59
CA ILE A 86 2.50 -3.88 0.56
C ILE A 86 2.18 -5.31 0.14
N ILE A 87 2.08 -5.57 -1.17
CA ILE A 87 2.04 -6.93 -1.74
C ILE A 87 3.23 -7.11 -2.67
N LEU A 88 4.00 -8.19 -2.47
CA LEU A 88 5.05 -8.66 -3.36
C LEU A 88 4.58 -9.93 -4.05
N TRP A 89 4.79 -10.05 -5.35
CA TRP A 89 4.51 -11.27 -6.10
C TRP A 89 5.48 -11.40 -7.27
N GLN A 90 5.43 -12.54 -7.96
CA GLN A 90 6.29 -12.79 -9.11
C GLN A 90 5.50 -13.44 -10.24
N VAL A 91 5.71 -12.96 -11.48
CA VAL A 91 5.14 -13.52 -12.70
C VAL A 91 6.30 -13.94 -13.61
N GLY A 92 6.46 -15.25 -13.80
CA GLY A 92 7.67 -15.80 -14.45
C GLY A 92 8.92 -15.42 -13.65
N GLU A 93 9.88 -14.76 -14.28
CA GLU A 93 11.09 -14.24 -13.62
C GLU A 93 10.96 -12.78 -13.16
N ARG A 94 9.82 -12.12 -13.40
CA ARG A 94 9.64 -10.70 -13.12
C ARG A 94 9.02 -10.51 -11.73
N PRO A 95 9.72 -9.90 -10.77
CA PRO A 95 9.15 -9.56 -9.49
C PRO A 95 8.38 -8.23 -9.54
N TYR A 96 7.29 -8.16 -8.79
CA TYR A 96 6.44 -6.98 -8.69
C TYR A 96 6.15 -6.66 -7.23
N ALA A 97 5.94 -5.37 -6.96
CA ALA A 97 5.45 -4.86 -5.71
C ALA A 97 4.28 -3.92 -5.95
N LEU A 98 3.30 -3.96 -5.06
CA LEU A 98 2.24 -2.96 -4.95
C LEU A 98 2.37 -2.29 -3.59
N VAL A 99 2.51 -0.97 -3.61
CA VAL A 99 2.35 -0.09 -2.44
C VAL A 99 0.95 0.49 -2.52
N PHE A 100 0.09 0.11 -1.58
CA PHE A 100 -1.33 0.41 -1.61
C PHE A 100 -1.80 1.11 -0.33
N ASP A 101 -2.69 2.06 -0.52
CA ASP A 101 -3.31 2.83 0.53
C ASP A 101 -4.82 2.93 0.28
N LEU A 102 -5.62 2.63 1.29
CA LEU A 102 -7.06 2.71 1.30
C LEU A 102 -7.49 4.04 1.92
N LYS A 103 -8.43 4.72 1.26
CA LYS A 103 -8.98 6.00 1.71
C LYS A 103 -10.49 5.95 1.63
N SER A 104 -11.13 5.90 2.79
CA SER A 104 -12.59 5.94 2.94
C SER A 104 -13.24 7.16 2.24
N ASP A 105 -12.54 8.29 2.18
CA ASP A 105 -13.01 9.54 1.60
C ASP A 105 -12.06 10.09 0.52
N LYS A 106 -12.37 11.30 0.03
CA LYS A 106 -11.57 12.02 -0.97
C LYS A 106 -10.09 12.07 -0.55
N PRO A 107 -9.17 11.40 -1.28
CA PRO A 107 -7.76 11.41 -0.94
C PRO A 107 -7.20 12.83 -1.05
N LYS A 108 -6.52 13.28 0.01
CA LYS A 108 -5.74 14.52 -0.02
C LYS A 108 -4.46 14.24 -0.80
N GLN A 109 -4.44 14.65 -2.07
CA GLN A 109 -3.40 14.30 -3.05
C GLN A 109 -1.97 14.36 -2.49
N GLU A 110 -1.54 15.52 -1.96
CA GLU A 110 -0.18 15.67 -1.43
C GLU A 110 0.11 14.74 -0.25
N ALA A 111 -0.85 14.58 0.66
CA ALA A 111 -0.67 13.71 1.83
C ALA A 111 -0.58 12.24 1.42
N THR A 112 -1.43 11.79 0.49
CA THR A 112 -1.39 10.40 0.03
C THR A 112 -0.16 10.12 -0.83
N GLN A 113 0.24 11.04 -1.71
CA GLN A 113 1.49 10.91 -2.47
C GLN A 113 2.70 10.75 -1.52
N LYS A 114 2.76 11.56 -0.46
CA LYS A 114 3.81 11.45 0.57
C LYS A 114 3.78 10.09 1.26
N GLN A 115 2.61 9.60 1.65
CA GLN A 115 2.44 8.30 2.30
C GLN A 115 2.94 7.16 1.39
N LEU A 116 2.54 7.14 0.13
CA LEU A 116 3.00 6.14 -0.86
C LEU A 116 4.51 6.25 -1.13
N ASN A 117 5.06 7.46 -1.23
CA ASN A 117 6.49 7.67 -1.44
C ASN A 117 7.32 7.23 -0.24
N ASN A 118 6.89 7.55 0.98
CA ASN A 118 7.55 7.08 2.21
C ASN A 118 7.60 5.55 2.25
N SER A 119 6.49 4.89 1.95
CA SER A 119 6.42 3.42 1.90
C SER A 119 7.29 2.82 0.81
N GLU A 120 7.36 3.45 -0.37
CA GLU A 120 8.28 3.04 -1.43
C GLU A 120 9.75 3.14 -0.98
N VAL A 121 10.14 4.24 -0.32
CA VAL A 121 11.50 4.40 0.21
C VAL A 121 11.80 3.34 1.27
N PHE A 122 10.86 3.07 2.18
CA PHE A 122 11.02 2.02 3.18
C PHE A 122 11.16 0.63 2.55
N LEU A 123 10.35 0.33 1.52
CA LEU A 123 10.47 -0.92 0.77
C LEU A 123 11.84 -1.02 0.07
N LYS A 124 12.34 0.06 -0.54
CA LYS A 124 13.67 0.10 -1.14
C LYS A 124 14.78 -0.13 -0.12
N TYR A 125 14.64 0.40 1.10
CA TYR A 125 15.56 0.11 2.19
C TYR A 125 15.58 -1.39 2.54
N LEU A 126 14.41 -2.03 2.67
CA LEU A 126 14.33 -3.47 2.93
C LEU A 126 14.93 -4.29 1.79
N LEU A 127 14.70 -3.90 0.54
CA LEU A 127 15.30 -4.55 -0.63
C LEU A 127 16.81 -4.39 -0.70
N ALA A 128 17.35 -3.26 -0.22
CA ALA A 128 18.79 -3.07 -0.09
C ALA A 128 19.37 -4.01 0.98
N MET A 129 18.65 -4.23 2.10
CA MET A 129 19.04 -5.23 3.10
C MET A 129 19.02 -6.66 2.51
N VAL A 130 17.99 -7.01 1.74
CA VAL A 130 17.92 -8.30 1.03
C VAL A 130 19.09 -8.44 0.08
N ASN A 131 19.41 -7.42 -0.71
CA ASN A 131 20.54 -7.46 -1.63
C ASN A 131 21.87 -7.68 -0.89
N LEU A 132 22.11 -6.88 0.15
CA LEU A 132 23.36 -6.89 0.90
C LEU A 132 23.58 -8.20 1.68
N HIS A 133 22.55 -8.70 2.37
CA HIS A 133 22.69 -9.82 3.29
C HIS A 133 22.37 -11.18 2.66
N TYR A 134 21.57 -11.22 1.60
CA TYR A 134 21.18 -12.47 0.92
C TYR A 134 21.80 -12.62 -0.47
N GLY A 135 22.51 -11.60 -0.98
CA GLY A 135 23.11 -11.63 -2.33
C GLY A 135 22.09 -11.67 -3.46
N ILE A 136 20.84 -11.26 -3.20
CA ILE A 136 19.74 -11.32 -4.17
C ILE A 136 19.63 -9.99 -4.91
N ALA A 137 19.68 -10.02 -6.24
CA ALA A 137 19.39 -8.86 -7.08
C ALA A 137 17.94 -8.37 -6.89
N THR A 138 17.75 -7.07 -6.66
CA THR A 138 16.44 -6.44 -6.40
C THR A 138 16.12 -5.28 -7.33
N ASP A 139 17.04 -4.93 -8.22
CA ASP A 139 16.95 -3.87 -9.23
C ASP A 139 15.86 -4.11 -10.29
N THR A 140 15.49 -5.37 -10.49
CA THR A 140 14.45 -5.78 -11.46
C THR A 140 13.02 -5.65 -10.92
N LEU A 141 12.84 -5.32 -9.64
CA LEU A 141 11.52 -5.18 -9.01
C LEU A 141 10.74 -4.01 -9.58
N GLN A 142 9.56 -4.30 -10.12
CA GLN A 142 8.63 -3.26 -10.55
C GLN A 142 7.71 -2.84 -9.41
N ILE A 143 7.88 -1.63 -8.91
CA ILE A 143 7.03 -1.05 -7.87
C ILE A 143 5.87 -0.29 -8.50
N LYS A 144 4.66 -0.72 -8.20
CA LYS A 144 3.39 -0.08 -8.54
C LYS A 144 2.83 0.61 -7.29
N LYS A 145 2.16 1.74 -7.49
CA LYS A 145 1.53 2.52 -6.41
C LYS A 145 0.07 2.76 -6.74
N ALA A 146 -0.81 2.53 -5.77
CA ALA A 146 -2.24 2.70 -5.97
C ALA A 146 -2.96 3.23 -4.73
N ILE A 147 -4.06 3.93 -4.95
CA ILE A 147 -5.02 4.33 -3.91
C ILE A 147 -6.36 3.67 -4.21
N GLY A 148 -6.96 3.03 -3.21
CA GLY A 148 -8.37 2.65 -3.23
C GLY A 148 -9.23 3.70 -2.55
N THR A 149 -10.33 4.13 -3.17
CA THR A 149 -11.26 5.08 -2.53
C THR A 149 -12.71 4.84 -2.92
N THR A 150 -13.66 5.28 -2.09
CA THR A 150 -15.09 5.29 -2.47
C THR A 150 -15.51 6.55 -3.23
N ASP A 151 -14.67 7.60 -3.28
CA ASP A 151 -15.03 8.86 -3.93
C ASP A 151 -14.88 8.75 -5.46
N ASN A 152 -16.01 8.55 -6.14
CA ASN A 152 -16.07 8.49 -7.61
C ASN A 152 -15.58 9.77 -8.31
N ARG A 153 -15.49 10.91 -7.60
CA ARG A 153 -14.95 12.17 -8.13
C ARG A 153 -13.43 12.20 -8.11
N ALA A 154 -12.77 11.30 -7.37
CA ALA A 154 -11.32 11.22 -7.30
C ALA A 154 -10.70 10.87 -8.66
N VAL A 155 -11.38 10.05 -9.47
CA VAL A 155 -10.98 9.70 -10.84
C VAL A 155 -11.40 10.76 -11.86
N ARG A 156 -12.50 11.48 -11.61
CA ARG A 156 -13.10 12.45 -12.55
C ARG A 156 -12.42 13.82 -12.58
N LYS A 157 -11.33 14.04 -11.85
CA LYS A 157 -10.63 15.33 -11.80
C LYS A 157 -9.71 15.59 -13.01
N GLY A 158 -10.09 15.10 -14.18
CA GLY A 158 -9.69 15.69 -15.44
C GLY A 158 -10.62 16.86 -15.77
N ALA A 159 -10.05 18.05 -15.98
CA ALA A 159 -10.72 19.26 -16.46
C ALA A 159 -11.72 19.95 -15.50
N THR A 160 -11.23 20.58 -14.43
CA THR A 160 -11.78 21.90 -14.08
C THR A 160 -10.81 22.92 -14.65
N TYR A 161 -11.18 23.58 -15.75
CA TYR A 161 -10.39 24.66 -16.35
C TYR A 161 -10.09 25.71 -15.27
N ARG A 162 -8.82 25.80 -14.89
CA ARG A 162 -8.26 26.92 -14.15
C ARG A 162 -7.29 27.59 -15.10
N PRO A 163 -7.55 28.81 -15.58
CA PRO A 163 -6.55 29.53 -16.37
C PRO A 163 -5.31 29.66 -15.47
N ASN A 164 -4.18 29.12 -15.92
CA ASN A 164 -2.88 29.05 -15.23
C ASN A 164 -2.62 27.88 -14.26
N ALA A 165 -3.47 26.84 -14.21
CA ALA A 165 -3.06 25.59 -13.54
C ALA A 165 -2.35 24.69 -14.54
N THR A 166 -1.03 24.52 -14.39
CA THR A 166 -0.28 23.44 -15.03
C THR A 166 -1.03 22.13 -14.76
N ALA A 167 -1.43 21.43 -15.82
CA ALA A 167 -2.12 20.15 -15.71
C ALA A 167 -1.27 19.23 -14.84
N THR A 168 -1.73 18.95 -13.62
CA THR A 168 -1.03 18.06 -12.70
C THR A 168 -1.29 16.63 -13.19
N HIS A 169 -0.49 16.18 -14.17
CA HIS A 169 -0.31 14.76 -14.40
C HIS A 169 0.09 14.15 -13.05
N LEU A 170 -0.73 13.23 -12.54
CA LEU A 170 -0.43 12.47 -11.31
C LEU A 170 0.64 11.43 -11.66
N ASP A 171 1.87 11.91 -11.87
CA ASP A 171 3.03 11.07 -12.15
C ASP A 171 3.47 10.39 -10.85
N GLY A 172 2.88 9.24 -10.54
CA GLY A 172 3.41 8.41 -9.46
C GLY A 172 2.51 7.36 -8.86
N TYR A 173 1.18 7.39 -9.05
CA TYR A 173 0.28 6.34 -8.59
C TYR A 173 -1.05 6.40 -9.34
N HIS A 174 -1.81 5.31 -9.36
CA HIS A 174 -3.17 5.30 -9.91
C HIS A 174 -4.24 5.25 -8.81
N ILE A 175 -5.45 5.72 -9.13
CA ILE A 175 -6.58 5.75 -8.21
C ILE A 175 -7.65 4.81 -8.72
N GLU A 176 -8.10 3.89 -7.87
CA GLU A 176 -9.21 2.99 -8.16
C GLU A 176 -10.40 3.31 -7.26
N VAL A 177 -11.58 3.41 -7.88
CA VAL A 177 -12.83 3.63 -7.16
C VAL A 177 -13.42 2.28 -6.79
N ILE A 178 -13.54 2.04 -5.49
CA ILE A 178 -14.10 0.83 -4.92
C ILE A 178 -15.53 1.15 -4.48
N THR A 179 -16.50 0.48 -5.09
CA THR A 179 -17.90 0.56 -4.67
C THR A 179 -18.17 -0.52 -3.63
N PRO A 180 -18.34 -0.18 -2.33
CA PRO A 180 -18.64 -1.16 -1.31
C PRO A 180 -20.01 -1.77 -1.56
N ARG A 181 -20.15 -3.07 -1.31
CA ARG A 181 -21.42 -3.80 -1.32
C ARG A 181 -22.02 -3.83 0.09
N ALA A 182 -22.94 -4.77 0.33
CA ALA A 182 -23.49 -5.04 1.65
C ALA A 182 -22.38 -5.12 2.72
N TYR A 183 -22.69 -4.61 3.92
CA TYR A 183 -21.76 -4.59 5.06
C TYR A 183 -20.44 -3.87 4.77
N GLN A 184 -20.45 -2.83 3.93
CA GLN A 184 -19.28 -2.00 3.60
C GLN A 184 -18.09 -2.84 3.10
N THR A 185 -18.40 -3.89 2.33
CA THR A 185 -17.40 -4.83 1.81
C THR A 185 -17.07 -4.50 0.35
N GLY A 186 -15.83 -4.11 0.08
CA GLY A 186 -15.30 -3.87 -1.27
C GLY A 186 -14.59 -5.09 -1.84
N TYR A 187 -14.54 -5.15 -3.17
CA TYR A 187 -13.78 -6.17 -3.91
C TYR A 187 -13.03 -5.49 -5.04
N ILE A 188 -11.75 -5.81 -5.22
CA ILE A 188 -10.95 -5.30 -6.32
C ILE A 188 -9.84 -6.28 -6.72
N PRO A 189 -9.66 -6.59 -8.02
CA PRO A 189 -8.57 -7.47 -8.45
C PRO A 189 -7.19 -6.83 -8.28
N LEU A 190 -6.19 -7.60 -7.84
CA LEU A 190 -4.79 -7.16 -7.80
C LEU A 190 -4.29 -6.63 -9.16
N PRO A 191 -4.58 -7.26 -10.32
CA PRO A 191 -4.17 -6.72 -11.62
C PRO A 191 -4.78 -5.35 -11.95
N GLN A 192 -5.93 -5.00 -11.36
CA GLN A 192 -6.51 -3.67 -11.49
C GLN A 192 -5.77 -2.65 -10.62
N LEU A 193 -5.40 -3.04 -9.39
CA LEU A 193 -4.59 -2.23 -8.48
C LEU A 193 -3.10 -2.14 -8.83
N ALA A 194 -2.59 -2.91 -9.78
CA ALA A 194 -1.16 -2.99 -10.11
C ALA A 194 -0.83 -2.54 -11.55
N ARG A 195 -1.70 -1.71 -12.14
CA ARG A 195 -1.53 -1.20 -13.51
C ARG A 195 -0.29 -0.34 -13.66
#